data_AF-A0A0P7KTD0-F1
#
_entry.id   AF-A0A0P7KTD0-F1
#
_cell.length_a   1.000
_cell.length_b   1.000
_cell.length_c   1.000
_cell.angle_alpha   90.00
_cell.angle_beta   90.00
_cell.angle_gamma   90.00
#
_symmetry.space_group_name_H-M   'P 1'
#
loop_
_entity.id
_entity.type
_entity.pdbx_description
1 polymer ?
#
loop_
_entity_poly.entity_id
_entity_poly.type
_entity_poly.pdbx_seq_one_letter_code
_entity_poly.pdbx_strand_id
1 'polypeptide(L)'
;MRYFKSYCLFIVITLLLTGCEGVEAEKSPSNSKLTIESYSMSEKETLLISKTGVEQIKFFKLNGTLKEDDDLQFSVEVFENGKFKEELLKTWDEFETKYNDSLISFGIIDNRDEDHSLKLLNGIPSGLATTFYSNNMTTSSFGLLIDGKMTLEKNKPIYLTAWLGTTKNELRSGSGTTGELPQGIEEAELAFIYKVLWTDKEKK
;
A
#
# COMPACT_ATOMS: atom_id res chain seq x y z
N MET A 1 8.90 3.55 -87.48
CA MET A 1 8.99 2.29 -86.71
C MET A 1 9.47 2.66 -85.31
N ARG A 2 8.56 2.88 -84.35
CA ARG A 2 7.90 1.92 -83.43
C ARG A 2 8.81 1.44 -82.27
N TYR A 3 8.62 2.11 -81.12
CA TYR A 3 8.65 1.66 -79.72
C TYR A 3 9.98 1.47 -78.98
N PHE A 4 10.34 2.50 -78.19
CA PHE A 4 11.13 2.38 -76.95
C PHE A 4 10.16 2.29 -75.75
N LYS A 5 10.23 1.17 -75.02
CA LYS A 5 9.62 0.85 -73.72
C LYS A 5 10.69 0.02 -73.00
N SER A 6 10.96 0.05 -71.71
CA SER A 6 10.31 0.66 -70.54
C SER A 6 11.29 0.53 -69.36
N TYR A 7 11.26 1.52 -68.45
CA TYR A 7 11.62 1.54 -67.03
C TYR A 7 12.01 0.22 -66.32
N CYS A 8 13.05 0.27 -65.47
CA CYS A 8 12.88 0.06 -64.01
C CYS A 8 14.11 0.52 -63.19
N LEU A 9 13.79 1.45 -62.29
CA LEU A 9 14.47 1.89 -61.08
C LEU A 9 14.98 0.69 -60.24
N PHE A 10 16.15 0.79 -59.59
CA PHE A 10 16.25 0.60 -58.13
C PHE A 10 17.64 1.00 -57.60
N ILE A 11 17.60 1.96 -56.69
CA ILE A 11 18.69 2.53 -55.91
C ILE A 11 19.02 1.55 -54.79
N VAL A 12 20.28 1.13 -54.64
CA VAL A 12 20.78 0.53 -53.39
C VAL A 12 21.99 1.35 -52.95
N ILE A 13 21.68 2.37 -52.15
CA ILE A 13 22.65 3.16 -51.38
C ILE A 13 23.04 2.29 -50.18
N THR A 14 24.28 1.81 -50.18
CA THR A 14 24.94 1.25 -48.99
C THR A 14 25.34 2.40 -48.06
N LEU A 15 24.39 2.85 -47.24
CA LEU A 15 24.65 3.71 -46.10
C LEU A 15 25.27 2.86 -44.98
N LEU A 16 26.60 2.83 -44.96
CA LEU A 16 27.41 2.50 -43.79
C LEU A 16 27.23 3.61 -42.74
N LEU A 17 26.12 3.53 -41.99
CA LEU A 17 26.00 4.24 -40.72
C LEU A 17 26.46 3.29 -39.63
N THR A 18 27.72 3.47 -39.28
CA THR A 18 28.33 3.10 -38.00
C THR A 18 27.35 3.38 -36.86
N GLY A 19 26.73 2.32 -36.35
CA GLY A 19 26.02 2.36 -35.08
C GLY A 19 27.05 2.57 -33.98
N CYS A 20 27.07 3.78 -33.43
CA CYS A 20 27.71 4.05 -32.16
C CYS A 20 26.94 3.21 -31.14
N GLU A 21 27.53 2.08 -30.75
CA GLU A 21 27.07 1.27 -29.64
C GLU A 21 27.18 2.17 -28.40
N GLY A 22 26.08 2.87 -28.13
CA GLY A 22 25.92 3.66 -26.92
C GLY A 22 26.03 2.66 -25.79
N VAL A 23 27.21 2.63 -25.18
CA VAL A 23 27.43 2.08 -23.86
C VAL A 23 26.27 2.56 -23.02
N GLU A 24 25.31 1.68 -22.76
CA GLU A 24 24.28 1.89 -21.78
C GLU A 24 25.04 2.28 -20.52
N ALA A 25 24.93 3.56 -20.15
CA ALA A 25 25.44 4.01 -18.88
C ALA A 25 24.78 3.08 -17.87
N GLU A 26 25.58 2.19 -17.27
CA GLU A 26 25.17 1.35 -16.15
C GLU A 26 24.47 2.30 -15.19
N LYS A 27 23.12 2.23 -15.15
CA LYS A 27 22.32 2.97 -14.18
C LYS A 27 22.94 2.58 -12.85
N SER A 28 23.66 3.52 -12.23
CA SER A 28 24.25 3.33 -10.91
C SER A 28 23.19 2.68 -10.03
N PRO A 29 23.52 1.65 -9.23
CA PRO A 29 22.52 0.95 -8.44
C PRO A 29 21.78 1.99 -7.61
N SER A 30 20.56 2.31 -8.01
CA SER A 30 19.64 3.07 -7.20
C SER A 30 19.44 2.18 -5.98
N ASN A 31 20.08 2.56 -4.87
CA ASN A 31 19.92 1.89 -3.60
C ASN A 31 18.50 2.20 -3.12
N SER A 32 17.52 1.48 -3.69
CA SER A 32 16.13 1.57 -3.30
C SER A 32 16.04 1.31 -1.81
N LYS A 33 15.49 2.29 -1.11
CA LYS A 33 15.31 2.25 0.33
C LYS A 33 13.98 2.91 0.60
N LEU A 34 13.05 2.12 1.11
CA LEU A 34 11.77 2.61 1.59
C LEU A 34 11.75 2.59 3.11
N THR A 35 11.21 3.63 3.70
CA THR A 35 11.02 3.75 5.14
C THR A 35 9.63 4.23 5.46
N ILE A 36 9.09 3.73 6.55
CA ILE A 36 7.78 4.11 7.05
C ILE A 36 7.85 4.42 8.54
N GLU A 37 7.13 5.44 8.98
CA GLU A 37 7.04 5.80 10.40
C GLU A 37 5.66 6.33 10.73
N SER A 38 5.24 6.20 12.00
CA SER A 38 4.00 6.79 12.47
C SER A 38 4.03 8.32 12.34
N TYR A 39 2.93 8.89 11.87
CA TYR A 39 2.75 10.33 11.80
C TYR A 39 1.94 10.83 12.99
N SER A 40 2.59 11.64 13.84
CA SER A 40 1.89 12.36 14.91
C SER A 40 1.28 13.64 14.34
N MET A 41 -0.05 13.68 14.33
CA MET A 41 -0.80 14.87 13.92
C MET A 41 -0.57 16.02 14.90
N SER A 42 -0.59 17.24 14.36
CA SER A 42 -0.73 18.47 15.14
C SER A 42 -2.13 18.58 15.76
N GLU A 43 -2.29 19.48 16.73
CA GLU A 43 -3.60 19.80 17.32
C GLU A 43 -4.62 20.24 16.26
N LYS A 44 -4.16 21.01 15.27
CA LYS A 44 -5.00 21.51 14.18
C LYS A 44 -5.47 20.36 13.27
N GLU A 45 -4.58 19.45 12.89
CA GLU A 45 -4.96 18.28 12.09
C GLU A 45 -5.91 17.37 12.86
N THR A 46 -5.63 17.13 14.14
CA THR A 46 -6.50 16.34 15.03
C THR A 46 -7.90 16.96 15.11
N LEU A 47 -8.00 18.28 15.26
CA LEU A 47 -9.27 19.00 15.26
C LEU A 47 -10.01 18.89 13.92
N LEU A 48 -9.30 18.96 12.79
CA LEU A 48 -9.93 18.81 11.47
C LEU A 48 -10.49 17.39 11.29
N ILE A 49 -9.72 16.36 11.65
CA ILE A 49 -10.16 14.97 11.58
C ILE A 49 -11.35 14.73 12.51
N SER A 50 -11.39 15.36 13.69
CA SER A 50 -12.53 15.22 14.60
C SER A 50 -13.85 15.78 14.04
N LYS A 51 -13.83 16.49 12.90
CA LYS A 51 -15.03 17.01 12.21
C LYS A 51 -15.48 16.14 11.03
N THR A 52 -14.75 15.09 10.69
CA THR A 52 -15.08 14.21 9.55
C THR A 52 -15.99 13.03 9.93
N GLY A 53 -16.16 12.77 11.22
CA GLY A 53 -16.87 11.58 11.71
C GLY A 53 -16.02 10.30 11.72
N VAL A 54 -14.73 10.40 11.36
CA VAL A 54 -13.80 9.27 11.50
C VAL A 54 -13.47 9.04 12.96
N GLU A 55 -13.80 7.85 13.46
CA GLU A 55 -13.60 7.50 14.88
C GLU A 55 -12.15 7.11 15.16
N GLN A 56 -11.59 6.25 14.31
CA GLN A 56 -10.31 5.63 14.52
C GLN A 56 -9.50 5.71 13.24
N ILE A 57 -8.36 6.39 13.27
CA ILE A 57 -7.46 6.48 12.12
C ILE A 57 -6.01 6.66 12.58
N LYS A 58 -5.10 5.96 11.91
CA LYS A 58 -3.65 6.15 12.06
C LYS A 58 -3.06 6.61 10.74
N PHE A 59 -2.13 7.56 10.83
CA PHE A 59 -1.40 8.11 9.70
C PHE A 59 0.06 7.69 9.77
N PHE A 60 0.68 7.53 8.61
CA PHE A 60 2.06 7.13 8.46
C PHE A 60 2.73 7.94 7.36
N LYS A 61 4.02 8.21 7.53
CA LYS A 61 4.87 8.83 6.53
C LYS A 61 5.68 7.79 5.80
N LEU A 62 5.60 7.79 4.48
CA LEU A 62 6.38 6.98 3.58
C LEU A 62 7.46 7.84 2.91
N ASN A 63 8.69 7.36 2.97
CA ASN A 63 9.87 8.04 2.45
C ASN A 63 10.76 7.06 1.70
N GLY A 64 11.23 7.44 0.51
CA GLY A 64 12.21 6.65 -0.23
C GLY A 64 11.96 6.56 -1.73
N THR A 65 12.68 5.64 -2.37
CA THR A 65 12.57 5.41 -3.81
C THR A 65 12.48 3.93 -4.13
N LEU A 66 11.64 3.60 -5.11
CA LEU A 66 11.49 2.28 -5.71
C LEU A 66 12.22 2.21 -7.05
N LYS A 67 12.57 1.00 -7.49
CA LYS A 67 12.98 0.79 -8.88
C LYS A 67 11.76 0.81 -9.81
N GLU A 68 12.00 0.98 -11.10
CA GLU A 68 10.93 1.01 -12.11
C GLU A 68 10.12 -0.29 -12.16
N ASP A 69 10.77 -1.43 -11.84
CA ASP A 69 10.23 -2.78 -11.81
C ASP A 69 9.71 -3.22 -10.43
N ASP A 70 9.84 -2.38 -9.41
CA ASP A 70 9.28 -2.62 -8.08
C ASP A 70 7.85 -2.05 -7.97
N ASP A 71 7.06 -2.62 -7.07
CA ASP A 71 5.72 -2.16 -6.67
C ASP A 71 5.64 -2.03 -5.15
N LEU A 72 4.74 -1.17 -4.68
CA LEU A 72 4.40 -1.02 -3.28
C LEU A 72 2.90 -1.20 -3.09
N GLN A 73 2.54 -2.30 -2.46
CA GLN A 73 1.16 -2.68 -2.25
C GLN A 73 0.68 -2.26 -0.87
N PHE A 74 -0.50 -1.66 -0.83
CA PHE A 74 -1.25 -1.35 0.38
C PHE A 74 -2.49 -2.24 0.41
N SER A 75 -2.80 -2.81 1.56
CA SER A 75 -3.93 -3.74 1.69
C SER A 75 -4.36 -3.86 3.14
N VAL A 76 -5.55 -4.43 3.35
CA VAL A 76 -6.07 -4.76 4.67
C VAL A 76 -6.33 -6.26 4.70
N GLU A 77 -5.54 -6.98 5.51
CA GLU A 77 -5.76 -8.40 5.74
C GLU A 77 -6.86 -8.59 6.78
N VAL A 78 -7.81 -9.47 6.48
CA VAL A 78 -8.90 -9.85 7.37
C VAL A 78 -8.58 -11.20 7.98
N PHE A 79 -8.66 -11.28 9.30
CA PHE A 79 -8.54 -12.52 10.04
C PHE A 79 -9.84 -12.81 10.77
N GLU A 80 -10.26 -14.07 10.73
CA GLU A 80 -11.34 -14.59 11.56
C GLU A 80 -10.80 -15.67 12.49
N ASN A 81 -11.02 -15.50 13.79
CA ASN A 81 -10.54 -16.42 14.83
C ASN A 81 -9.03 -16.73 14.68
N GLY A 82 -8.23 -15.68 14.48
CA GLY A 82 -6.78 -15.76 14.27
C GLY A 82 -6.32 -16.35 12.93
N LYS A 83 -7.22 -16.69 12.00
CA LYS A 83 -6.87 -17.26 10.70
C LYS A 83 -7.13 -16.26 9.58
N PHE A 84 -6.17 -16.16 8.65
CA PHE A 84 -6.35 -15.37 7.44
C PHE A 84 -7.60 -15.82 6.69
N LYS A 85 -8.43 -14.84 6.31
CA LYS A 85 -9.67 -15.06 5.56
C LYS A 85 -9.55 -14.48 4.15
N GLU A 86 -9.26 -13.19 4.05
CA GLU A 86 -9.27 -12.46 2.79
C GLU A 86 -8.40 -11.19 2.88
N GLU A 87 -8.15 -10.58 1.73
CA GLU A 87 -7.40 -9.35 1.59
C GLU A 87 -8.27 -8.30 0.89
N LEU A 88 -8.47 -7.15 1.54
CA LEU A 88 -9.32 -6.07 1.09
C LEU A 88 -8.50 -4.83 0.69
N LEU A 89 -9.13 -3.93 -0.06
CA LEU A 89 -8.57 -2.62 -0.43
C LEU A 89 -7.15 -2.70 -1.00
N LYS A 90 -6.87 -3.80 -1.73
CA LYS A 90 -5.56 -4.07 -2.28
C LYS A 90 -5.26 -3.15 -3.45
N THR A 91 -4.13 -2.48 -3.37
CA THR A 91 -3.59 -1.67 -4.46
C THR A 91 -2.49 -2.42 -5.19
N TRP A 92 -2.36 -2.10 -6.47
CA TRP A 92 -1.36 -2.64 -7.37
C TRP A 92 -0.88 -1.54 -8.28
N ASP A 93 0.34 -1.67 -8.78
CA ASP A 93 0.84 -0.88 -9.90
C ASP A 93 0.87 0.63 -9.54
N GLU A 94 1.29 0.96 -8.31
CA GLU A 94 1.37 2.35 -7.87
C GLU A 94 2.37 3.09 -8.76
N PHE A 95 1.91 4.17 -9.41
CA PHE A 95 2.73 4.90 -10.40
C PHE A 95 3.89 5.68 -9.77
N GLU A 96 3.80 5.93 -8.46
CA GLU A 96 4.77 6.69 -7.71
C GLU A 96 6.02 5.83 -7.43
N THR A 97 7.18 6.29 -7.91
CA THR A 97 8.48 5.63 -7.62
C THR A 97 9.31 6.39 -6.60
N LYS A 98 8.84 7.57 -6.15
CA LYS A 98 9.51 8.45 -5.20
C LYS A 98 8.52 8.97 -4.18
N TYR A 99 8.78 8.68 -2.92
CA TYR A 99 7.96 9.11 -1.80
C TYR A 99 8.76 10.11 -0.96
N ASN A 100 8.20 11.30 -0.76
CA ASN A 100 8.78 12.36 0.04
C ASN A 100 7.73 12.85 1.04
N ASP A 101 7.81 12.35 2.26
CA ASP A 101 6.79 12.51 3.29
C ASP A 101 5.38 12.19 2.80
N SER A 102 5.25 11.19 1.90
CA SER A 102 3.97 10.76 1.37
C SER A 102 3.13 10.17 2.50
N LEU A 103 1.92 10.68 2.68
CA LEU A 103 1.03 10.23 3.74
C LEU A 103 0.22 9.02 3.28
N ILE A 104 0.19 8.01 4.13
CA ILE A 104 -0.75 6.88 4.03
C ILE A 104 -1.51 6.73 5.35
N SER A 105 -2.65 6.06 5.33
CA SER A 105 -3.46 5.90 6.53
C SER A 105 -4.38 4.69 6.46
N PHE A 106 -4.72 4.18 7.64
CA PHE A 106 -5.83 3.24 7.78
C PHE A 106 -6.76 3.73 8.87
N GLY A 107 -8.05 3.75 8.56
CA GLY A 107 -9.09 4.17 9.49
C GLY A 107 -10.36 3.36 9.36
N ILE A 108 -11.17 3.45 10.41
CA ILE A 108 -12.44 2.74 10.55
C ILE A 108 -13.47 3.73 11.07
N ILE A 109 -14.65 3.67 10.46
CA ILE A 109 -15.88 4.28 10.96
C ILE A 109 -16.82 3.15 11.31
N ASP A 110 -17.36 3.20 12.52
CA ASP A 110 -18.32 2.24 13.02
C ASP A 110 -19.74 2.72 12.72
N ASN A 111 -20.45 2.02 11.82
CA ASN A 111 -21.84 2.32 11.47
C ASN A 111 -22.80 1.37 12.18
N ARG A 112 -22.49 0.94 13.41
CA ARG A 112 -23.32 0.03 14.22
C ARG A 112 -24.79 0.44 14.33
N ASP A 113 -25.09 1.75 14.28
CA ASP A 113 -26.45 2.28 14.42
C ASP A 113 -27.31 2.17 13.15
N GLU A 114 -26.69 1.98 11.97
CA GLU A 114 -27.42 1.94 10.68
C GLU A 114 -27.56 0.52 10.14
N ASP A 115 -26.45 -0.20 9.94
CA ASP A 115 -26.43 -1.48 9.22
C ASP A 115 -25.47 -2.52 9.81
N HIS A 116 -24.94 -2.27 11.02
CA HIS A 116 -23.93 -3.12 11.65
C HIS A 116 -22.71 -3.37 10.74
N SER A 117 -22.27 -2.34 10.01
CA SER A 117 -21.05 -2.39 9.21
C SER A 117 -19.94 -1.52 9.77
N LEU A 118 -18.70 -1.89 9.47
CA LEU A 118 -17.55 -1.00 9.54
C LEU A 118 -17.27 -0.46 8.15
N LYS A 119 -17.10 0.86 8.04
CA LYS A 119 -16.52 1.46 6.84
C LYS A 119 -15.01 1.54 7.02
N LEU A 120 -14.28 0.77 6.22
CA LEU A 120 -12.83 0.76 6.19
C LEU A 120 -12.32 1.86 5.24
N LEU A 121 -11.27 2.57 5.65
CA LEU A 121 -10.66 3.68 4.94
C LEU A 121 -9.16 3.36 4.74
N ASN A 122 -8.72 3.17 3.50
CA ASN A 122 -7.31 3.01 3.15
C ASN A 122 -6.85 4.25 2.38
N GLY A 123 -6.17 5.16 3.07
CA GLY A 123 -5.53 6.31 2.45
C GLY A 123 -4.17 5.91 1.89
N ILE A 124 -4.02 6.05 0.59
CA ILE A 124 -2.82 5.74 -0.19
C ILE A 124 -2.29 7.02 -0.84
N PRO A 125 -1.06 7.05 -1.36
CA PRO A 125 -0.51 8.28 -1.94
C PRO A 125 -1.38 8.86 -3.06
N SER A 126 -2.01 7.98 -3.86
CA SER A 126 -2.90 8.35 -4.96
C SER A 126 -4.34 8.71 -4.56
N GLY A 127 -4.74 8.54 -3.29
CA GLY A 127 -6.08 8.91 -2.84
C GLY A 127 -6.63 8.08 -1.67
N LEU A 128 -7.95 7.84 -1.68
CA LEU A 128 -8.65 7.12 -0.62
C LEU A 128 -9.49 6.00 -1.23
N ALA A 129 -9.23 4.77 -0.80
CA ALA A 129 -10.07 3.62 -1.09
C ALA A 129 -10.94 3.30 0.13
N THR A 130 -12.20 2.94 -0.09
CA THR A 130 -13.12 2.59 1.00
C THR A 130 -13.92 1.34 0.68
N THR A 131 -14.22 0.53 1.70
CA THR A 131 -15.17 -0.58 1.61
C THR A 131 -15.98 -0.69 2.89
N PHE A 132 -17.10 -1.40 2.83
CA PHE A 132 -17.89 -1.75 4.01
C PHE A 132 -17.65 -3.21 4.36
N TYR A 133 -17.64 -3.51 5.65
CA TYR A 133 -17.52 -4.86 6.17
C TYR A 133 -18.58 -5.09 7.24
N SER A 134 -19.49 -6.04 7.03
CA SER A 134 -20.48 -6.38 8.04
C SER A 134 -19.79 -7.05 9.23
N ASN A 135 -20.15 -6.63 10.45
CA ASN A 135 -19.62 -7.19 11.66
C ASN A 135 -20.65 -7.11 12.80
N ASN A 136 -20.52 -7.96 13.80
CA ASN A 136 -21.36 -7.94 14.99
C ASN A 136 -20.54 -7.79 16.27
N MET A 137 -19.32 -7.25 16.16
CA MET A 137 -18.41 -7.12 17.29
C MET A 137 -18.96 -6.07 18.26
N THR A 138 -18.92 -6.37 19.55
CA THR A 138 -19.44 -5.49 20.61
C THR A 138 -18.32 -4.73 21.31
N THR A 139 -17.13 -5.32 21.35
CA THR A 139 -15.91 -4.76 21.92
C THR A 139 -14.83 -4.72 20.85
N SER A 140 -14.09 -3.61 20.75
CA SER A 140 -12.98 -3.49 19.81
C SER A 140 -11.78 -2.74 20.40
N SER A 141 -10.62 -2.95 19.79
CA SER A 141 -9.40 -2.19 20.07
C SER A 141 -8.72 -1.80 18.76
N PHE A 142 -8.01 -0.67 18.78
CA PHE A 142 -7.26 -0.19 17.63
C PHE A 142 -5.88 0.28 18.04
N GLY A 143 -4.86 -0.44 17.58
CA GLY A 143 -3.50 -0.34 18.06
C GLY A 143 -2.49 -0.18 16.93
N LEU A 144 -1.44 0.61 17.19
CA LEU A 144 -0.26 0.67 16.34
C LEU A 144 0.54 -0.64 16.47
N LEU A 145 1.16 -1.06 15.37
CA LEU A 145 2.02 -2.25 15.31
C LEU A 145 3.50 -1.93 15.08
N ILE A 146 3.82 -0.67 14.81
CA ILE A 146 5.18 -0.18 14.64
C ILE A 146 5.51 0.85 15.72
N ASP A 147 6.78 0.92 16.08
CA ASP A 147 7.35 2.02 16.84
C ASP A 147 8.48 2.68 16.04
N GLY A 148 8.48 4.01 16.03
CA GLY A 148 9.44 4.81 15.28
C GLY A 148 9.48 4.51 13.77
N LYS A 149 10.70 4.53 13.23
CA LYS A 149 10.98 4.44 11.79
C LYS A 149 11.44 3.05 11.40
N MET A 150 10.71 2.43 10.48
CA MET A 150 10.97 1.09 9.95
C MET A 150 11.50 1.18 8.52
N THR A 151 12.46 0.33 8.17
CA THR A 151 12.90 0.16 6.78
C THR A 151 12.20 -1.05 6.19
N LEU A 152 11.59 -0.90 5.02
CA LEU A 152 10.92 -2.01 4.34
C LEU A 152 11.97 -2.95 3.72
N GLU A 153 11.73 -4.25 3.87
CA GLU A 153 12.47 -5.30 3.18
C GLU A 153 11.58 -5.82 2.04
N LYS A 154 12.18 -6.01 0.85
CA LYS A 154 11.46 -6.54 -0.31
C LYS A 154 10.91 -7.93 -0.01
N ASN A 155 9.67 -8.20 -0.42
CA ASN A 155 8.90 -9.43 -0.21
C ASN A 155 8.64 -9.80 1.26
N LYS A 156 8.81 -8.85 2.19
CA LYS A 156 8.46 -9.02 3.60
C LYS A 156 7.38 -8.00 3.98
N PRO A 157 6.19 -8.45 4.43
CA PRO A 157 5.14 -7.54 4.82
C PRO A 157 5.54 -6.79 6.09
N ILE A 158 5.10 -5.53 6.18
CA ILE A 158 5.07 -4.79 7.43
C ILE A 158 3.62 -4.44 7.74
N TYR A 159 3.23 -4.71 8.99
CA TYR A 159 1.92 -4.40 9.52
C TYR A 159 1.98 -3.14 10.37
N LEU A 160 1.11 -2.17 10.11
CA LEU A 160 1.26 -0.83 10.69
C LEU A 160 0.28 -0.56 11.83
N THR A 161 -0.94 -1.07 11.71
CA THR A 161 -2.00 -0.92 12.71
C THR A 161 -2.97 -2.07 12.59
N ALA A 162 -3.61 -2.41 13.71
CA ALA A 162 -4.62 -3.45 13.81
C ALA A 162 -5.89 -2.92 14.45
N TRP A 163 -7.03 -3.27 13.87
CA TRP A 163 -8.30 -3.27 14.56
C TRP A 163 -8.63 -4.71 14.95
N LEU A 164 -8.91 -4.94 16.22
CA LEU A 164 -9.35 -6.23 16.74
C LEU A 164 -10.77 -6.09 17.28
N GLY A 165 -11.62 -7.06 17.01
CA GLY A 165 -13.00 -7.10 17.47
C GLY A 165 -13.37 -8.45 18.10
N THR A 166 -14.25 -8.39 19.08
CA THR A 166 -14.87 -9.57 19.71
C THR A 166 -16.30 -9.26 20.17
N THR A 167 -17.13 -10.30 20.25
CA THR A 167 -18.43 -10.27 20.94
C THR A 167 -18.31 -10.46 22.46
N LYS A 168 -17.10 -10.79 22.96
CA LYS A 168 -16.81 -10.95 24.39
C LYS A 168 -16.66 -9.60 25.08
N ASN A 169 -16.70 -9.61 26.41
CA ASN A 169 -16.60 -8.40 27.24
C ASN A 169 -15.16 -7.91 27.44
N GLU A 170 -14.16 -8.70 27.03
CA GLU A 170 -12.75 -8.40 27.24
C GLU A 170 -11.98 -8.66 25.94
N LEU A 171 -11.05 -7.76 25.64
CA LEU A 171 -10.16 -7.86 24.49
C LEU A 171 -8.83 -7.22 24.85
N ARG A 172 -7.73 -7.96 24.62
CA ARG A 172 -6.39 -7.41 24.78
C ARG A 172 -6.11 -6.40 23.66
N SER A 173 -5.35 -5.34 23.95
CA SER A 173 -4.97 -4.40 22.91
C SER A 173 -4.10 -5.10 21.85
N GLY A 174 -4.47 -4.94 20.58
CA GLY A 174 -3.70 -5.44 19.44
C GLY A 174 -2.48 -4.60 19.10
N SER A 175 -1.79 -4.03 20.08
CA SER A 175 -0.64 -3.15 19.84
C SER A 175 0.67 -3.95 19.75
N GLY A 176 1.61 -3.43 18.97
CA GLY A 176 2.94 -4.00 18.75
C GLY A 176 3.95 -2.92 18.35
N THR A 177 5.21 -3.30 18.20
CA THR A 177 6.30 -2.37 17.86
C THR A 177 7.19 -2.81 16.72
N THR A 178 7.07 -4.08 16.29
CA THR A 178 7.99 -4.72 15.34
C THR A 178 7.51 -4.68 13.90
N GLY A 179 6.26 -4.24 13.65
CA GLY A 179 5.62 -4.33 12.35
C GLY A 179 5.20 -5.75 11.97
N GLU A 180 5.15 -6.66 12.94
CA GLU A 180 4.65 -8.03 12.78
C GLU A 180 3.16 -8.11 13.16
N LEU A 181 2.53 -9.27 12.92
CA LEU A 181 1.16 -9.50 13.38
C LEU A 181 1.07 -9.33 14.92
N PRO A 182 -0.01 -8.73 15.44
CA PRO A 182 -0.18 -8.55 16.87
C PRO A 182 -0.28 -9.89 17.59
N GLN A 183 0.38 -10.01 18.74
CA GLN A 183 0.16 -11.12 19.66
C GLN A 183 -1.29 -11.05 20.19
N GLY A 184 -2.00 -12.17 20.20
CA GLY A 184 -3.40 -12.21 20.65
C GLY A 184 -4.41 -11.99 19.51
N ILE A 185 -3.99 -12.02 18.24
CA ILE A 185 -4.92 -12.02 17.10
C ILE A 185 -5.87 -13.23 17.14
N GLU A 186 -5.44 -14.32 17.76
CA GLU A 186 -6.22 -15.53 18.05
C GLU A 186 -7.33 -15.33 19.10
N GLU A 187 -7.20 -14.30 19.94
CA GLU A 187 -8.23 -13.95 20.93
C GLU A 187 -9.38 -13.14 20.28
N ALA A 188 -9.07 -12.47 19.16
CA ALA A 188 -10.04 -11.72 18.37
C ALA A 188 -10.87 -12.64 17.48
N GLU A 189 -12.17 -12.36 17.40
CA GLU A 189 -13.08 -13.07 16.50
C GLU A 189 -12.97 -12.52 15.08
N LEU A 190 -12.69 -11.22 14.96
CA LEU A 190 -12.45 -10.51 13.71
C LEU A 190 -11.26 -9.55 13.89
N ALA A 191 -10.36 -9.49 12.91
CA ALA A 191 -9.29 -8.50 12.88
C ALA A 191 -9.06 -7.94 11.48
N PHE A 192 -8.76 -6.64 11.43
CA PHE A 192 -8.30 -5.94 10.23
C PHE A 192 -6.89 -5.43 10.46
N ILE A 193 -5.94 -5.91 9.66
CA ILE A 193 -4.53 -5.56 9.81
C ILE A 193 -4.08 -4.80 8.56
N TYR A 194 -3.63 -3.56 8.74
CA TYR A 194 -3.13 -2.75 7.63
C TYR A 194 -1.72 -3.17 7.25
N LYS A 195 -1.54 -3.64 6.00
CA LYS A 195 -0.32 -4.21 5.47
C LYS A 195 0.27 -3.34 4.37
N VAL A 196 1.59 -3.19 4.42
CA VAL A 196 2.41 -2.65 3.34
C VAL A 196 3.40 -3.71 2.87
N LEU A 197 3.50 -3.91 1.56
CA LEU A 197 4.40 -4.89 0.95
C LEU A 197 5.15 -4.28 -0.23
N TRP A 198 6.47 -4.22 -0.12
CA TRP A 198 7.35 -3.93 -1.26
C TRP A 198 7.60 -5.22 -2.04
N THR A 199 7.25 -5.26 -3.31
CA THR A 199 7.36 -6.45 -4.18
C THR A 199 7.88 -6.08 -5.58
N ASP A 200 8.08 -7.07 -6.44
CA ASP A 200 8.18 -6.88 -7.89
C ASP A 200 6.81 -6.54 -8.49
N LYS A 201 6.78 -5.73 -9.55
CA LYS A 201 5.57 -5.55 -10.37
C LYS A 201 5.15 -6.86 -11.02
N GLU A 202 3.85 -7.11 -11.05
CA GLU A 202 3.32 -8.23 -11.84
C GLU A 202 3.55 -7.98 -13.33
N LYS A 203 4.10 -8.98 -14.01
CA LYS A 203 4.26 -8.93 -15.47
C LYS A 203 2.88 -9.11 -16.11
N LYS A 204 2.40 -8.05 -16.78
CA LYS A 204 1.20 -8.09 -17.63
C LYS A 204 1.43 -8.93 -18.88
#